data_AF-X1LLZ3-F1
#
_entry.id   AF-X1LLZ3-F1
#
_cell.length_a   1.000
_cell.length_b   1.000
_cell.length_c   1.000
_cell.angle_alpha   90.00
_cell.angle_beta   90.00
_cell.angle_gamma   90.00
#
_symmetry.space_group_name_H-M   'P 1'
#
loop_
_entity.id
_entity.type
_entity.pdbx_description
1 polymer ?
#
loop_
_entity_poly.entity_id
_entity_poly.type
_entity_poly.pdbx_seq_one_letter_code
_entity_poly.pdbx_strand_id
1 'polypeptide(L)' 'NHLAELCATATKTCLVETADEIQPSWLQGHHYVGVTGGASTAEETINGVLAKLEAMAL' A
#
# COMPACT_ATOMS: atom_id res chain seq x y z
N ASN A 1 3.56 12.19 -8.88
CA ASN A 1 3.39 10.87 -8.25
C ASN A 1 3.25 9.80 -9.32
N HIS A 2 4.21 9.73 -10.25
CA HIS A 2 4.02 9.00 -11.51
C HIS A 2 3.79 7.50 -11.32
N LEU A 3 4.41 6.87 -10.32
CA LEU A 3 4.16 5.46 -10.02
C LEU A 3 2.71 5.22 -9.59
N ALA A 4 2.21 6.02 -8.65
CA ALA A 4 0.82 5.92 -8.18
C ALA A 4 -0.17 6.23 -9.30
N GLU A 5 0.10 7.26 -10.10
CA GLU A 5 -0.69 7.63 -11.28
C GLU A 5 -0.74 6.48 -12.30
N LEU A 6 0.39 5.81 -12.56
CA LEU A 6 0.46 4.65 -13.46
C LEU A 6 -0.31 3.46 -12.91
N CYS A 7 -0.09 3.07 -11.64
CA CYS A 7 -0.80 1.96 -11.00
C CYS A 7 -2.32 2.19 -10.98
N ALA A 8 -2.76 3.43 -10.77
CA ALA A 8 -4.17 3.81 -10.76
C ALA A 8 -4.89 3.55 -12.11
N THR A 9 -4.15 3.44 -13.22
CA THR A 9 -4.72 3.05 -14.51
C THR A 9 -5.12 1.57 -14.58
N ALA A 10 -4.57 0.73 -13.71
CA ALA A 10 -4.78 -0.72 -13.72
C ALA A 10 -5.61 -1.23 -12.53
N THR A 11 -5.46 -0.63 -11.34
CA THR A 11 -6.19 -1.04 -10.13
C THR A 11 -6.35 0.12 -9.15
N LYS A 12 -7.29 -0.02 -8.20
CA LYS A 12 -7.45 0.94 -7.10
C LYS A 12 -6.11 1.13 -6.39
N THR A 13 -5.64 2.37 -6.35
CA THR A 13 -4.31 2.73 -5.84
C THR A 13 -4.43 3.83 -4.80
N CYS A 14 -3.76 3.63 -3.66
CA CYS A 14 -3.65 4.63 -2.59
C CYS A 14 -2.15 4.94 -2.39
N LEU A 15 -1.78 6.22 -2.45
CA LEU A 15 -0.45 6.67 -2.06
C LEU A 15 -0.45 6.91 -0.55
N VAL A 16 0.54 6.34 0.14
CA VAL A 16 0.78 6.55 1.58
C VAL A 16 2.27 6.81 1.81
N GLU A 17 2.59 7.67 2.78
CA GLU A 17 3.98 7.89 3.20
C GLU A 17 4.35 6.97 4.37
N THR A 18 3.36 6.60 5.20
CA THR A 18 3.53 5.77 6.40
C THR A 18 2.44 4.69 6.52
N ALA A 19 2.74 3.63 7.27
CA ALA A 19 1.80 2.52 7.47
C ALA A 19 0.53 2.93 8.26
N ASP A 20 0.57 4.02 9.02
CA ASP A 20 -0.57 4.47 9.81
C ASP A 20 -1.66 5.19 8.99
N GLU A 21 -1.34 5.57 7.75
CA GLU A 21 -2.32 6.11 6.81
C GLU A 21 -3.27 5.03 6.26
N ILE A 22 -2.87 3.75 6.34
CA ILE A 22 -3.64 2.62 5.82
C ILE A 22 -4.96 2.48 6.59
N GLN A 23 -6.08 2.59 5.87
CA GLN A 23 -7.42 2.43 6.42
C GLN A 23 -7.96 1.02 6.16
N PRO A 24 -8.51 0.32 7.17
CA PRO A 24 -9.10 -1.01 6.99
C PRO A 24 -10.22 -1.06 5.93
N SER A 25 -10.96 0.05 5.79
CA SER A 25 -12.02 0.17 4.77
C SER A 25 -11.50 0.06 3.33
N TRP A 26 -10.20 0.29 3.09
CA TRP A 26 -9.62 0.14 1.76
C TRP A 26 -9.55 -1.30 1.29
N LEU A 27 -9.48 -2.25 2.24
CA LEU A 27 -9.25 -3.68 2.01
C LEU A 27 -10.57 -4.48 1.89
N GLN A 28 -11.71 -3.88 2.23
CA GLN A 28 -13.00 -4.57 2.21
C GLN A 28 -13.33 -5.10 0.82
N GLY A 29 -13.59 -6.41 0.73
CA GLY A 29 -13.92 -7.09 -0.53
C GLY A 29 -12.72 -7.37 -1.45
N HIS A 30 -11.49 -7.09 -1.02
CA HIS A 30 -10.27 -7.38 -1.77
C HIS A 30 -9.52 -8.56 -1.15
N HIS A 31 -9.12 -9.52 -1.99
CA HIS A 31 -8.39 -10.72 -1.55
C HIS A 31 -6.87 -10.59 -1.77
N TYR A 32 -6.45 -9.65 -2.62
CA TYR A 32 -5.06 -9.45 -3.00
C TYR A 32 -4.72 -7.96 -2.92
N VAL A 33 -3.55 -7.66 -2.36
CA VAL A 33 -3.00 -6.32 -2.24
C VAL A 33 -1.58 -6.33 -2.79
N GLY A 34 -1.27 -5.40 -3.68
CA GLY A 34 0.09 -5.15 -4.15
C GLY A 34 0.71 -3.97 -3.41
N VAL A 35 1.98 -4.09 -3.03
CA VAL A 35 2.76 -3.01 -2.40
C VAL A 35 3.96 -2.69 -3.28
N THR A 36 4.19 -1.40 -3.51
CA THR A 36 5.35 -0.91 -4.26
C THR A 36 5.81 0.42 -3.68
N GLY A 37 7.06 0.81 -3.95
CA GLY A 37 7.67 2.05 -3.47
C GLY A 37 8.32 2.82 -4.60
N GLY A 38 8.45 4.14 -4.42
CA GLY A 38 9.27 4.95 -5.30
C GLY A 38 10.76 4.63 -5.12
N ALA A 39 11.60 5.12 -6.04
CA ALA A 39 13.05 4.89 -5.98
C ALA A 39 13.72 5.41 -4.69
N SER A 40 13.08 6.34 -3.98
CA SER A 40 13.54 6.92 -2.72
C SER A 40 12.95 6.26 -1.47
N THR A 41 12.07 5.28 -1.62
CA THR A 41 11.44 4.61 -0.48
C THR A 41 12.39 3.56 0.10
N ALA A 42 12.70 3.66 1.39
CA ALA A 42 13.52 2.69 2.10
C ALA A 42 12.79 1.36 2.30
N GLU A 43 13.54 0.27 2.40
CA GLU A 43 12.98 -1.08 2.58
C GLU A 43 12.21 -1.19 3.90
N GLU A 44 12.68 -0.53 4.96
CA GLU A 44 12.02 -0.50 6.27
C GLU A 44 10.62 0.12 6.19
N THR A 45 10.42 1.12 5.33
CA THR A 45 9.10 1.71 5.10
C THR A 45 8.16 0.71 4.45
N ILE A 46 8.64 -0.04 3.44
CA ILE A 46 7.87 -1.10 2.79
C ILE A 46 7.52 -2.21 3.79
N ASN A 47 8.49 -2.64 4.60
CA ASN A 47 8.28 -3.67 5.63
C ASN A 47 7.26 -3.24 6.69
N GLY A 48 7.26 -1.97 7.09
CA GLY A 48 6.25 -1.43 8.01
C GLY A 48 4.84 -1.49 7.43
N VAL A 49 4.68 -1.17 6.14
CA VAL A 49 3.40 -1.28 5.42
C VAL A 49 2.94 -2.73 5.34
N LEU A 50 3.84 -3.66 4.98
CA LEU A 50 3.52 -5.09 4.92
C LEU A 50 3.07 -5.63 6.28
N ALA A 51 3.82 -5.34 7.34
CA ALA A 51 3.46 -5.78 8.69
C ALA A 51 2.08 -5.25 9.14
N LYS A 52 1.75 -4.00 8.79
CA LYS A 52 0.42 -3.42 9.08
C LYS A 52 -0.70 -4.14 8.33
N LEU A 53 -0.49 -4.45 7.04
CA LEU A 53 -1.48 -5.16 6.22
C LEU A 53 -1.68 -6.60 6.70
N GLU A 54 -0.61 -7.31 7.06
CA GLU A 54 -0.68 -8.65 7.63
C GLU A 54 -1.45 -8.66 8.95
N ALA A 55 -1.25 -7.66 9.81
CA ALA A 55 -2.00 -7.53 11.06
C ALA A 55 -3.50 -7.27 10.87
N MET A 56 -3.91 -6.76 9.70
CA MET A 56 -5.32 -6.53 9.34
C MET A 56 -5.96 -7.72 8.62
N ALA A 57 -5.18 -8.73 8.23
CA ALA A 57 -5.66 -9.90 7.48
C ALA A 57 -6.28 -11.01 8.37
N LEU A 58 -6.40 -10.76 9.68
CA LEU A 58 -7.00 -11.66 10.69
C LEU A 58 -8.52 -11.52 10.77
#